data_AF-A0A9E1VFJ0-F1
#
_entry.id   AF-A0A9E1VFJ0-F1
#
_cell.length_a   1.000
_cell.length_b   1.000
_cell.length_c   1.000
_cell.angle_alpha   90.00
_cell.angle_beta   90.00
_cell.angle_gamma   90.00
#
_symmetry.space_group_name_H-M   'P 1'
#
loop_
_entity.id
_entity.type
_entity.pdbx_description
1 polymer ?
#
loop_
_entity_poly.entity_id
_entity_poly.type
_entity_poly.pdbx_seq_one_letter_code
_entity_poly.pdbx_strand_id
1 'polypeptide(L)'
;YLDATGRYIQIDYPSSFIQGKEALIANGKSYKIEKIPIIAANLNTITDSTYLKISGRDIIGSSQTKLSGYLKNNLFYNLENTRKEAAVKELYNKRFSKGSNKFLITSFTEENKFSYEEDFLVRYNFTIQDYVQNIGSEIFINPHINNSIAGIKTKKDRKYAIEFDYKKQYSYTNTIEIPEGYTVSYIPTSVSLGTELLSVNLSYSKVNNTLVCQQDVVFNFINLSVAAQQKVNAIIEQTEKAFKEVIVLQKK
;
A
#
# COMPACT_ATOMS: atom_id res chain seq x y z
N TYR A 1 -22.79 -12.90 -6.27
CA TYR A 1 -23.79 -11.84 -6.00
C TYR A 1 -23.47 -10.70 -6.93
N LEU A 2 -24.26 -10.52 -7.99
CA LEU A 2 -23.97 -9.54 -9.03
C LEU A 2 -24.64 -8.21 -8.69
N ASP A 3 -23.90 -7.13 -8.92
CA ASP A 3 -24.38 -5.77 -8.70
C ASP A 3 -24.19 -4.98 -10.00
N ALA A 4 -25.30 -4.56 -10.61
CA ALA A 4 -25.29 -3.81 -11.87
C ALA A 4 -24.66 -2.41 -11.75
N THR A 5 -24.39 -1.93 -10.54
CA THR A 5 -23.67 -0.67 -10.28
C THR A 5 -22.16 -0.87 -10.11
N GLY A 6 -21.70 -2.11 -9.97
CA GLY A 6 -20.31 -2.50 -9.76
C GLY A 6 -19.46 -2.48 -11.03
N ARG A 7 -19.16 -1.30 -11.58
CA ARG A 7 -18.24 -1.15 -12.74
C ARG A 7 -16.84 -1.68 -12.41
N TYR A 8 -16.18 -2.34 -13.37
CA TYR A 8 -14.84 -2.94 -13.23
C TYR A 8 -14.69 -4.07 -12.20
N ILE A 9 -15.78 -4.52 -11.56
CA ILE A 9 -15.75 -5.61 -10.59
C ILE A 9 -15.73 -6.95 -11.34
N GLN A 10 -14.84 -7.86 -10.93
CA GLN A 10 -14.79 -9.24 -11.44
C GLN A 10 -16.11 -9.97 -11.18
N ILE A 11 -16.51 -10.88 -12.08
CA ILE A 11 -17.84 -11.50 -12.02
C ILE A 11 -18.09 -12.33 -10.75
N ASP A 12 -17.03 -12.84 -10.15
CA ASP A 12 -17.03 -13.63 -8.92
C ASP A 12 -17.00 -12.77 -7.64
N TYR A 13 -16.84 -11.45 -7.76
CA TYR A 13 -16.79 -10.53 -6.61
C TYR A 13 -18.16 -9.91 -6.36
N PRO A 14 -18.63 -9.87 -5.10
CA PRO A 14 -19.69 -8.93 -4.73
C PRO A 14 -19.16 -7.49 -4.84
N SER A 15 -20.05 -6.49 -4.89
CA SER A 15 -19.63 -5.12 -4.64
C SER A 15 -19.12 -4.96 -3.21
N SER A 16 -18.16 -4.06 -3.00
CA SER A 16 -17.46 -3.99 -1.71
C SER A 16 -18.39 -3.70 -0.54
N PHE A 17 -19.35 -2.78 -0.74
CA PHE A 17 -20.28 -2.31 0.28
C PHE A 17 -21.41 -3.29 0.64
N ILE A 18 -21.55 -4.43 -0.05
CA ILE A 18 -22.54 -5.46 0.30
C ILE A 18 -21.93 -6.68 1.02
N GLN A 19 -20.61 -6.74 1.14
CA GLN A 19 -19.93 -7.86 1.78
C GLN A 19 -20.37 -8.06 3.23
N GLY A 20 -20.59 -9.32 3.62
CA GLY A 20 -21.01 -9.67 4.98
C GLY A 20 -22.45 -9.32 5.33
N LYS A 21 -23.20 -8.67 4.44
CA LYS A 21 -24.65 -8.41 4.58
C LYS A 21 -25.47 -9.64 4.17
N GLU A 22 -26.75 -9.61 4.51
CA GLU A 22 -27.72 -10.63 4.13
C GLU A 22 -28.37 -10.30 2.77
N ALA A 23 -28.57 -11.33 1.96
CA ALA A 23 -29.27 -11.26 0.69
C ALA A 23 -30.49 -12.17 0.73
N LEU A 24 -31.66 -11.64 0.35
CA LEU A 24 -32.87 -12.43 0.16
C LEU A 24 -32.89 -12.97 -1.28
N ILE A 25 -32.87 -14.29 -1.44
CA ILE A 25 -32.87 -14.98 -2.72
C ILE A 25 -34.24 -15.62 -2.92
N ALA A 26 -34.95 -15.22 -3.97
CA ALA A 26 -36.17 -15.88 -4.40
C ALA A 26 -35.84 -17.08 -5.31
N ASN A 27 -36.41 -18.24 -5.00
CA ASN A 27 -36.33 -19.45 -5.81
C ASN A 27 -37.76 -19.96 -6.09
N GLY A 28 -38.38 -19.41 -7.13
CA GLY A 28 -39.79 -19.60 -7.45
C GLY A 28 -40.70 -19.04 -6.35
N LYS A 29 -41.43 -19.91 -5.64
CA LYS A 29 -42.31 -19.53 -4.51
C LYS A 29 -41.62 -19.56 -3.14
N SER A 30 -40.37 -19.98 -3.08
CA SER A 30 -39.57 -20.06 -1.86
C SER A 30 -38.57 -18.91 -1.76
N TYR A 31 -38.20 -18.56 -0.53
CA TYR A 31 -37.19 -17.54 -0.26
C TYR A 31 -36.13 -18.09 0.69
N LYS A 32 -34.89 -17.71 0.48
CA LYS A 32 -33.77 -18.03 1.37
C LYS A 32 -32.98 -16.76 1.69
N ILE A 33 -32.56 -16.64 2.94
CA ILE A 33 -31.60 -15.62 3.36
C ILE A 33 -30.20 -16.25 3.28
N GLU A 34 -29.29 -15.58 2.61
CA GLU A 34 -27.89 -15.97 2.49
C GLU A 34 -26.97 -14.83 2.91
N LYS A 35 -25.80 -15.18 3.44
CA LYS A 35 -24.77 -14.19 3.77
C LYS A 35 -23.83 -13.99 2.60
N ILE A 36 -23.63 -12.73 2.20
CA ILE A 36 -22.71 -12.38 1.11
C ILE A 36 -21.28 -12.61 1.59
N PRO A 37 -20.44 -13.34 0.83
CA PRO A 37 -19.07 -13.65 1.22
C PRO A 37 -18.24 -12.37 1.35
N ILE A 38 -17.26 -12.43 2.25
CA ILE A 38 -16.25 -11.39 2.40
C ILE A 38 -15.00 -11.84 1.67
N ILE A 39 -14.57 -11.07 0.68
CA ILE A 39 -13.38 -11.35 -0.11
C ILE A 39 -12.14 -11.23 0.77
N ALA A 40 -11.23 -12.19 0.61
CA ALA A 40 -10.01 -12.28 1.38
C ALA A 40 -9.03 -11.13 1.07
N ALA A 41 -8.16 -10.80 2.03
CA ALA A 41 -7.23 -9.67 1.89
C ALA A 41 -6.22 -9.86 0.74
N ASN A 42 -5.78 -11.11 0.49
CA ASN A 42 -4.82 -11.47 -0.55
C ASN A 42 -5.36 -11.35 -1.99
N LEU A 43 -6.67 -11.12 -2.13
CA LEU A 43 -7.36 -10.84 -3.39
C LEU A 43 -7.53 -9.32 -3.63
N ASN A 44 -7.21 -8.49 -2.64
CA ASN A 44 -7.33 -7.04 -2.66
C ASN A 44 -5.97 -6.42 -2.36
N THR A 45 -5.08 -6.42 -3.36
CA THR A 45 -3.65 -6.15 -3.15
C THR A 45 -3.14 -4.90 -3.83
N ILE A 46 -2.14 -4.28 -3.20
CA ILE A 46 -1.10 -3.53 -3.92
C ILE A 46 0.22 -4.27 -3.70
N THR A 47 0.87 -4.65 -4.80
CA THR A 47 2.23 -5.16 -4.81
C THR A 47 3.11 -4.17 -5.54
N ASP A 48 4.18 -3.71 -4.91
CA ASP A 48 5.02 -2.64 -5.42
C ASP A 48 6.50 -2.99 -5.26
N SER A 49 7.22 -2.95 -6.38
CA SER A 49 8.66 -3.17 -6.41
C SER A 49 9.33 -1.87 -6.86
N THR A 50 10.13 -1.28 -5.98
CA THR A 50 10.75 0.03 -6.20
C THR A 50 12.27 -0.08 -6.13
N TYR A 51 12.96 0.53 -7.09
CA TYR A 51 14.40 0.75 -7.07
C TYR A 51 14.70 2.22 -6.73
N LEU A 52 15.68 2.44 -5.86
CA LEU A 52 16.05 3.76 -5.33
C LEU A 52 17.55 3.99 -5.52
N LYS A 53 17.90 5.03 -6.25
CA LYS A 53 19.27 5.53 -6.39
C LYS A 53 19.42 6.89 -5.72
N ILE A 54 20.44 7.02 -4.89
CA ILE A 54 20.79 8.29 -4.24
C ILE A 54 21.63 9.13 -5.21
N SER A 55 21.21 10.37 -5.44
CA SER A 55 21.91 11.35 -6.28
C SER A 55 22.07 12.65 -5.51
N GLY A 56 23.20 12.82 -4.82
CA GLY A 56 23.42 13.94 -3.91
C GLY A 56 22.49 13.85 -2.69
N ARG A 57 21.46 14.71 -2.65
CA ARG A 57 20.40 14.69 -1.62
C ARG A 57 19.07 14.13 -2.12
N ASP A 58 18.98 13.86 -3.42
CA ASP A 58 17.75 13.45 -4.08
C ASP A 58 17.73 11.93 -4.25
N ILE A 59 16.53 11.42 -4.46
CA ILE A 59 16.29 10.05 -4.93
C ILE A 59 15.84 10.12 -6.38
N ILE A 60 16.47 9.30 -7.22
CA ILE A 60 15.99 8.94 -8.54
C ILE A 60 15.53 7.49 -8.45
N GLY A 61 14.28 7.22 -8.79
CA GLY A 61 13.70 5.89 -8.62
C GLY A 61 12.86 5.43 -9.78
N SER A 62 12.66 4.13 -9.83
CA SER A 62 11.70 3.47 -10.71
C SER A 62 10.87 2.49 -9.90
N SER A 63 9.61 2.34 -10.25
CA SER A 63 8.70 1.45 -9.55
C SER A 63 7.72 0.78 -10.50
N GLN A 64 7.32 -0.42 -10.13
CA GLN A 64 6.23 -1.16 -10.73
C GLN A 64 5.20 -1.45 -9.64
N THR A 65 4.01 -0.87 -9.76
CA THR A 65 2.89 -1.09 -8.85
C THR A 65 1.81 -1.91 -9.55
N LYS A 66 1.45 -3.05 -8.97
CA LYS A 66 0.35 -3.92 -9.39
C LYS A 66 -0.82 -3.77 -8.41
N LEU A 67 -2.03 -3.53 -8.94
CA LEU A 67 -3.26 -3.40 -8.16
C LEU A 67 -4.27 -4.48 -8.56
N SER A 68 -4.88 -5.11 -7.55
CA SER A 68 -5.93 -6.13 -7.71
C SER A 68 -7.18 -5.81 -6.88
N GLY A 69 -8.27 -6.54 -7.16
CA GLY A 69 -9.52 -6.45 -6.42
C GLY A 69 -10.09 -5.03 -6.30
N TYR A 70 -10.64 -4.68 -5.14
CA TYR A 70 -11.28 -3.38 -4.93
C TYR A 70 -10.31 -2.19 -4.97
N LEU A 71 -9.00 -2.40 -4.72
CA LEU A 71 -8.00 -1.34 -4.83
C LEU A 71 -7.81 -0.91 -6.29
N LYS A 72 -7.80 -1.88 -7.22
CA LYS A 72 -7.82 -1.64 -8.66
C LYS A 72 -9.07 -0.85 -9.06
N ASN A 73 -10.24 -1.34 -8.65
CA ASN A 73 -11.54 -0.78 -9.04
C ASN A 73 -11.68 0.68 -8.59
N ASN A 74 -11.26 0.99 -7.36
CA ASN A 74 -11.26 2.34 -6.83
C ASN A 74 -10.36 3.30 -7.63
N LEU A 75 -9.22 2.82 -8.12
CA LEU A 75 -8.36 3.61 -9.00
C LEU A 75 -8.98 3.81 -10.38
N PHE A 76 -9.62 2.77 -10.95
CA PHE A 76 -10.33 2.88 -12.22
C PHE A 76 -11.49 3.87 -12.18
N TYR A 77 -12.27 3.93 -11.10
CA TYR A 77 -13.31 4.97 -10.96
C TYR A 77 -12.75 6.40 -11.01
N ASN A 78 -11.53 6.61 -10.52
CA ASN A 78 -10.87 7.91 -10.60
C ASN A 78 -10.33 8.18 -12.01
N LEU A 79 -9.77 7.16 -12.66
CA LEU A 79 -9.23 7.25 -14.01
C LEU A 79 -10.31 7.44 -15.08
N GLU A 80 -11.50 6.87 -14.91
CA GLU A 80 -12.62 7.01 -15.85
C GLU A 80 -12.98 8.50 -16.05
N ASN A 81 -12.84 9.29 -14.99
CA ASN A 81 -13.11 10.73 -14.98
C ASN A 81 -11.86 11.59 -15.27
N THR A 82 -10.69 10.98 -15.50
CA THR A 82 -9.40 11.68 -15.67
C THR A 82 -8.78 11.36 -17.03
N ARG A 83 -9.04 12.19 -18.04
CA ARG A 83 -8.66 11.89 -19.44
C ARG A 83 -7.34 12.50 -19.89
N LYS A 84 -6.97 13.67 -19.39
CA LYS A 84 -5.72 14.34 -19.80
C LYS A 84 -4.52 13.69 -19.12
N GLU A 85 -3.47 13.37 -19.87
CA GLU A 85 -2.27 12.73 -19.34
C GLU A 85 -1.68 13.47 -18.13
N ALA A 86 -1.63 14.81 -18.16
CA ALA A 86 -1.17 15.62 -17.03
C ALA A 86 -2.01 15.40 -15.75
N ALA A 87 -3.32 15.24 -15.89
CA ALA A 87 -4.22 14.99 -14.77
C ALA A 87 -4.09 13.54 -14.27
N VAL A 88 -3.87 12.57 -15.17
CA VAL A 88 -3.55 11.18 -14.80
C VAL A 88 -2.25 11.13 -14.01
N LYS A 89 -1.23 11.86 -14.46
CA LYS A 89 0.05 11.98 -13.77
C LYS A 89 -0.10 12.60 -12.38
N GLU A 90 -0.95 13.63 -12.22
CA GLU A 90 -1.27 14.21 -10.91
C GLU A 90 -1.99 13.21 -9.99
N LEU A 91 -2.96 12.46 -10.53
CA LEU A 91 -3.63 11.39 -9.80
C LEU A 91 -2.61 10.33 -9.34
N TYR A 92 -1.67 9.94 -10.18
CA TYR A 92 -0.62 8.98 -9.83
C TYR A 92 0.40 9.53 -8.83
N ASN A 93 0.75 10.82 -8.91
CA ASN A 93 1.55 11.47 -7.86
C ASN A 93 0.89 11.36 -6.48
N LYS A 94 -0.44 11.48 -6.40
CA LYS A 94 -1.20 11.34 -5.16
C LYS A 94 -1.32 9.87 -4.73
N ARG A 95 -1.65 8.99 -5.68
CA ARG A 95 -1.96 7.56 -5.41
C ARG A 95 -0.73 6.73 -5.07
N PHE A 96 0.41 7.04 -5.69
CA PHE A 96 1.67 6.31 -5.52
C PHE A 96 2.74 7.14 -4.79
N SER A 97 2.31 8.19 -4.07
CA SER A 97 3.21 9.05 -3.31
C SER A 97 4.15 8.24 -2.42
N LYS A 98 5.44 8.58 -2.45
CA LYS A 98 6.51 7.91 -1.71
C LYS A 98 7.37 8.91 -0.96
N GLY A 99 7.69 8.61 0.29
CA GLY A 99 8.65 9.35 1.11
C GLY A 99 8.11 10.72 1.56
N SER A 100 8.19 11.73 0.69
CA SER A 100 7.83 13.11 1.02
C SER A 100 6.87 13.73 0.00
N ASN A 101 6.37 14.93 0.32
CA ASN A 101 5.56 15.73 -0.61
C ASN A 101 6.33 16.26 -1.83
N LYS A 102 7.65 16.00 -1.92
CA LYS A 102 8.49 16.31 -3.08
C LYS A 102 8.59 15.14 -4.07
N PHE A 103 7.84 14.05 -3.86
CA PHE A 103 7.71 12.96 -4.82
C PHE A 103 7.03 13.43 -6.11
N LEU A 104 7.68 13.20 -7.24
CA LEU A 104 7.15 13.51 -8.55
C LEU A 104 7.47 12.39 -9.54
N ILE A 105 6.44 11.80 -10.12
CA ILE A 105 6.54 10.92 -11.28
C ILE A 105 7.07 11.75 -12.46
N THR A 106 8.06 11.22 -13.17
CA THR A 106 8.62 11.83 -14.37
C THR A 106 8.00 11.24 -15.63
N SER A 107 7.83 9.92 -15.68
CA SER A 107 7.14 9.19 -16.75
C SER A 107 6.44 7.95 -16.21
N PHE A 108 5.40 7.48 -16.91
CA PHE A 108 4.68 6.25 -16.54
C PHE A 108 4.19 5.49 -17.78
N THR A 109 3.95 4.20 -17.62
CA THR A 109 3.25 3.34 -18.56
C THR A 109 2.20 2.51 -17.82
N GLU A 110 1.14 2.17 -18.53
CA GLU A 110 -0.02 1.46 -17.99
C GLU A 110 -0.22 0.16 -18.77
N GLU A 111 -0.63 -0.90 -18.08
CA GLU A 111 -0.98 -2.18 -18.67
C GLU A 111 -2.25 -2.70 -17.99
N ASN A 112 -3.14 -3.30 -18.79
CA ASN A 112 -4.47 -3.79 -18.35
C ASN A 112 -5.40 -2.70 -17.80
N LYS A 113 -5.25 -1.45 -18.24
CA LYS A 113 -6.14 -0.35 -17.84
C LYS A 113 -7.60 -0.68 -18.21
N PHE A 114 -8.49 -0.55 -17.23
CA PHE A 114 -9.91 -0.91 -17.34
C PHE A 114 -10.21 -2.39 -17.65
N SER A 115 -9.24 -3.29 -17.48
CA SER A 115 -9.49 -4.73 -17.55
C SER A 115 -10.29 -5.20 -16.34
N TYR A 116 -11.33 -5.99 -16.58
CA TYR A 116 -12.11 -6.63 -15.52
C TYR A 116 -11.32 -7.77 -14.90
N GLU A 117 -10.76 -8.65 -15.73
CA GLU A 117 -10.13 -9.89 -15.32
C GLU A 117 -8.69 -9.67 -14.80
N GLU A 118 -7.90 -8.88 -15.52
CA GLU A 118 -6.47 -8.75 -15.26
C GLU A 118 -6.17 -7.72 -14.17
N ASP A 119 -5.05 -7.93 -13.46
CA ASP A 119 -4.48 -6.95 -12.54
C ASP A 119 -4.00 -5.70 -13.29
N PHE A 120 -4.18 -4.53 -12.68
CA PHE A 120 -3.71 -3.28 -13.26
C PHE A 120 -2.26 -3.01 -12.88
N LEU A 121 -1.43 -2.73 -13.87
CA LEU A 121 0.00 -2.50 -13.68
C LEU A 121 0.39 -1.10 -14.12
N VAL A 122 1.04 -0.36 -13.23
CA VAL A 122 1.63 0.95 -13.52
C VAL A 122 3.13 0.88 -13.27
N ARG A 123 3.90 1.14 -14.31
CA ARG A 123 5.36 1.29 -14.22
C ARG A 123 5.71 2.76 -14.35
N TYR A 124 6.51 3.30 -13.45
CA TYR A 124 6.84 4.73 -13.45
C TYR A 124 8.25 5.01 -12.97
N ASN A 125 8.83 6.07 -13.53
CA ASN A 125 10.04 6.69 -13.01
C ASN A 125 9.64 7.91 -12.17
N PHE A 126 10.41 8.22 -11.14
CA PHE A 126 10.10 9.32 -10.24
C PHE A 126 11.37 9.93 -9.64
N THR A 127 11.21 11.12 -9.07
CA THR A 127 12.20 11.74 -8.20
C THR A 127 11.60 12.06 -6.83
N ILE A 128 12.44 12.09 -5.80
CA ILE A 128 12.10 12.67 -4.49
C ILE A 128 13.22 13.64 -4.14
N GLN A 129 12.93 14.93 -4.21
CA GLN A 129 13.93 15.95 -3.90
C GLN A 129 14.18 16.07 -2.39
N ASP A 130 15.42 16.35 -2.01
CA ASP A 130 15.88 16.55 -0.64
C ASP A 130 15.44 15.46 0.35
N TYR A 131 15.43 14.20 -0.10
CA TYR A 131 14.92 13.09 0.71
C TYR A 131 15.96 12.55 1.70
N VAL A 132 17.23 12.44 1.27
CA VAL A 132 18.29 11.94 2.14
C VAL A 132 18.97 13.07 2.90
N GLN A 133 19.45 12.75 4.09
CA GLN A 133 20.27 13.66 4.90
C GLN A 133 21.72 13.24 4.82
N ASN A 134 22.59 14.18 4.41
CA ASN A 134 24.03 13.98 4.38
C ASN A 134 24.63 14.77 5.54
N ILE A 135 25.31 14.08 6.47
CA ILE A 135 25.95 14.70 7.64
C ILE A 135 27.38 14.19 7.70
N GLY A 136 28.36 15.07 7.48
CA GLY A 136 29.77 14.69 7.42
C GLY A 136 30.01 13.64 6.32
N SER A 137 30.39 12.43 6.73
CA SER A 137 30.65 11.29 5.85
C SER A 137 29.53 10.24 5.85
N GLU A 138 28.38 10.55 6.45
CA GLU A 138 27.21 9.67 6.57
C GLU A 138 26.03 10.12 5.69
N ILE A 139 25.30 9.15 5.16
CA ILE A 139 24.00 9.33 4.49
C ILE A 139 22.94 8.60 5.30
N PHE A 140 21.87 9.31 5.63
CA PHE A 140 20.69 8.79 6.31
C PHE A 140 19.52 8.69 5.32
N ILE A 141 18.94 7.50 5.20
CA ILE A 141 17.78 7.25 4.33
C ILE A 141 16.72 6.44 5.08
N ASN A 142 15.47 6.90 5.06
CA ASN A 142 14.35 6.13 5.57
C ASN A 142 13.87 5.12 4.50
N PRO A 143 13.94 3.80 4.76
CA PRO A 143 13.54 2.78 3.78
C PRO A 143 12.03 2.60 3.62
N HIS A 144 11.22 3.14 4.53
CA HIS A 144 9.76 3.04 4.56
C HIS A 144 9.09 4.20 3.83
N ILE A 145 9.36 4.31 2.54
CA ILE A 145 8.78 5.36 1.69
C ILE A 145 7.26 5.19 1.47
N ASN A 146 6.67 4.05 1.84
CA ASN A 146 5.25 3.74 1.61
C ASN A 146 4.46 3.75 2.93
N ASN A 147 3.61 4.75 3.14
CA ASN A 147 2.78 4.85 4.35
C ASN A 147 1.46 4.06 4.23
N SER A 148 1.54 2.74 4.41
CA SER A 148 0.43 1.82 4.18
C SER A 148 -0.57 1.69 5.34
N ILE A 149 -0.28 2.30 6.48
CA ILE A 149 -1.10 2.29 7.71
C ILE A 149 -1.81 3.63 7.97
N ALA A 150 -1.59 4.62 7.09
CA ALA A 150 -2.20 5.93 7.19
C ALA A 150 -3.73 5.85 7.23
N GLY A 151 -4.34 6.69 8.09
CA GLY A 151 -5.80 6.82 8.19
C GLY A 151 -6.54 5.70 8.91
N ILE A 152 -5.84 4.67 9.41
CA ILE A 152 -6.47 3.56 10.15
C ILE A 152 -6.56 3.85 11.65
N LYS A 153 -5.63 4.63 12.19
CA LYS A 153 -5.60 5.01 13.60
C LYS A 153 -6.74 5.95 13.95
N THR A 154 -7.39 5.71 15.08
CA THR A 154 -8.52 6.53 15.56
C THR A 154 -8.26 7.09 16.96
N LYS A 155 -9.05 8.10 17.37
CA LYS A 155 -9.00 8.65 18.73
C LYS A 155 -9.51 7.62 19.76
N LYS A 156 -8.96 7.67 20.98
CA LYS A 156 -9.27 6.73 22.06
C LYS A 156 -10.70 6.83 22.60
N ASP A 157 -11.32 8.00 22.48
CA ASP A 157 -12.66 8.34 22.98
C ASP A 157 -13.79 8.03 21.97
N ARG A 158 -13.48 7.34 20.87
CA ARG A 158 -14.48 6.91 19.87
C ARG A 158 -15.52 6.01 20.51
N LYS A 159 -16.81 6.32 20.27
CA LYS A 159 -17.96 5.61 20.85
C LYS A 159 -18.55 4.50 19.97
N TYR A 160 -18.32 4.56 18.66
CA TYR A 160 -18.98 3.68 17.68
C TYR A 160 -17.96 2.84 16.91
N ALA A 161 -18.41 1.70 16.39
CA ALA A 161 -17.64 0.87 15.47
C ALA A 161 -17.37 1.61 14.14
N ILE A 162 -16.40 1.11 13.37
CA ILE A 162 -16.11 1.60 12.02
C ILE A 162 -16.25 0.41 11.08
N GLU A 163 -16.99 0.62 10.00
CA GLU A 163 -17.10 -0.30 8.88
C GLU A 163 -16.08 0.12 7.81
N PHE A 164 -15.44 -0.87 7.21
CA PHE A 164 -14.54 -0.72 6.07
C PHE A 164 -15.09 -1.57 4.94
N ASP A 165 -15.01 -1.06 3.72
CA ASP A 165 -15.64 -1.73 2.57
C ASP A 165 -15.04 -3.10 2.25
N TYR A 166 -13.76 -3.34 2.57
CA TYR A 166 -13.09 -4.60 2.25
C TYR A 166 -11.79 -4.82 3.04
N LYS A 167 -11.40 -6.10 3.13
CA LYS A 167 -10.07 -6.52 3.60
C LYS A 167 -9.03 -6.25 2.52
N LYS A 168 -7.79 -5.95 2.88
CA LYS A 168 -6.74 -5.59 1.92
C LYS A 168 -5.34 -5.96 2.38
N GLN A 169 -4.45 -6.16 1.42
CA GLN A 169 -3.05 -6.43 1.67
C GLN A 169 -2.15 -5.50 0.86
N TYR A 170 -1.03 -5.10 1.46
CA TYR A 170 0.02 -4.34 0.80
C TYR A 170 1.34 -5.08 0.93
N SER A 171 2.10 -5.12 -0.17
CA SER A 171 3.45 -5.68 -0.20
C SER A 171 4.36 -4.71 -0.96
N TYR A 172 5.32 -4.12 -0.26
CA TYR A 172 6.28 -3.18 -0.82
C TYR A 172 7.68 -3.77 -0.71
N THR A 173 8.43 -3.76 -1.80
CA THR A 173 9.86 -4.10 -1.83
C THR A 173 10.64 -2.89 -2.33
N ASN A 174 11.41 -2.27 -1.46
CA ASN A 174 12.28 -1.13 -1.77
C ASN A 174 13.73 -1.61 -1.84
N THR A 175 14.31 -1.56 -3.03
CA THR A 175 15.72 -1.87 -3.28
C THR A 175 16.51 -0.58 -3.37
N ILE A 176 17.39 -0.33 -2.40
CA ILE A 176 18.25 0.86 -2.34
C ILE A 176 19.63 0.49 -2.87
N GLU A 177 20.11 1.22 -3.88
CA GLU A 177 21.50 1.15 -4.36
C GLU A 177 22.44 1.81 -3.33
N ILE A 178 23.46 1.09 -2.88
CA ILE A 178 24.51 1.67 -2.03
C ILE A 178 25.45 2.48 -2.94
N PRO A 179 25.63 3.79 -2.71
CA PRO A 179 26.50 4.61 -3.56
C PRO A 179 27.95 4.12 -3.53
N GLU A 180 28.67 4.33 -4.64
CA GLU A 180 30.07 3.97 -4.73
C GLU A 180 30.90 4.67 -3.63
N GLY A 181 31.82 3.92 -3.02
CA GLY A 181 32.63 4.42 -1.90
C GLY A 181 31.91 4.44 -0.56
N TYR A 182 30.68 3.94 -0.45
CA TYR A 182 29.96 3.79 0.83
C TYR A 182 29.89 2.34 1.29
N THR A 183 29.65 2.15 2.59
CA THR A 183 29.28 0.89 3.23
C THR A 183 28.09 1.12 4.15
N VAL A 184 27.38 0.05 4.53
CA VAL A 184 26.26 0.11 5.47
C VAL A 184 26.83 0.12 6.89
N SER A 185 26.62 1.19 7.66
CA SER A 185 27.01 1.26 9.07
C SER A 185 25.88 0.84 9.99
N TYR A 186 24.62 1.09 9.61
CA TYR A 186 23.45 0.68 10.37
C TYR A 186 22.31 0.26 9.44
N ILE A 187 21.65 -0.83 9.80
CA ILE A 187 20.40 -1.32 9.22
C ILE A 187 19.43 -1.63 10.36
N PRO A 188 18.14 -1.28 10.25
CA PRO A 188 17.17 -1.58 11.30
C PRO A 188 17.00 -3.09 11.49
N THR A 189 16.55 -3.48 12.68
CA THR A 189 16.19 -4.88 12.95
C THR A 189 14.82 -5.18 12.34
N SER A 190 14.66 -6.37 11.75
CA SER A 190 13.36 -6.84 11.23
C SER A 190 12.31 -6.91 12.35
N VAL A 191 11.08 -6.53 12.02
CA VAL A 191 9.97 -6.41 12.98
C VAL A 191 8.76 -7.17 12.44
N SER A 192 8.15 -7.99 13.28
CA SER A 192 6.87 -8.64 13.00
C SER A 192 5.89 -8.27 14.11
N LEU A 193 4.83 -7.57 13.76
CA LEU A 193 3.80 -7.08 14.67
C LEU A 193 2.45 -7.56 14.14
N GLY A 194 1.57 -8.03 15.02
CA GLY A 194 0.23 -8.26 14.56
C GLY A 194 -0.72 -8.92 15.53
N THR A 195 -1.94 -9.05 15.03
CA THR A 195 -3.09 -9.72 15.58
C THR A 195 -3.81 -10.43 14.42
N GLU A 196 -4.90 -11.11 14.71
CA GLU A 196 -5.82 -11.67 13.71
C GLU A 196 -6.45 -10.61 12.78
N LEU A 197 -6.42 -9.34 13.19
CA LEU A 197 -7.03 -8.20 12.48
C LEU A 197 -6.02 -7.45 11.60
N LEU A 198 -4.81 -7.22 12.10
CA LEU A 198 -3.76 -6.45 11.43
C LEU A 198 -2.43 -7.15 11.63
N SER A 199 -1.70 -7.41 10.56
CA SER A 199 -0.30 -7.82 10.62
C SER A 199 0.60 -6.87 9.83
N VAL A 200 1.81 -6.66 10.32
CA VAL A 200 2.85 -5.83 9.74
C VAL A 200 4.17 -6.59 9.87
N ASN A 201 4.84 -6.85 8.75
CA ASN A 201 6.17 -7.42 8.71
C ASN A 201 7.11 -6.47 7.98
N LEU A 202 8.23 -6.15 8.63
CA LEU A 202 9.31 -5.34 8.09
C LEU A 202 10.58 -6.19 8.10
N SER A 203 11.23 -6.32 6.95
CA SER A 203 12.48 -7.06 6.82
C SER A 203 13.49 -6.27 6.02
N TYR A 204 14.77 -6.48 6.33
CA TYR A 204 15.88 -5.80 5.69
C TYR A 204 16.98 -6.81 5.42
N SER A 205 17.52 -6.79 4.20
CA SER A 205 18.64 -7.65 3.81
C SER A 205 19.61 -6.91 2.90
N LYS A 206 20.89 -7.22 3.04
CA LYS A 206 21.93 -6.73 2.13
C LYS A 206 22.20 -7.81 1.09
N VAL A 207 22.06 -7.47 -0.18
CA VAL A 207 22.33 -8.36 -1.32
C VAL A 207 23.31 -7.65 -2.24
N ASN A 208 24.55 -8.12 -2.31
CA ASN A 208 25.62 -7.47 -3.08
C ASN A 208 25.78 -5.98 -2.70
N ASN A 209 25.58 -5.08 -3.66
CA ASN A 209 25.65 -3.62 -3.49
C ASN A 209 24.28 -2.96 -3.27
N THR A 210 23.26 -3.71 -2.87
CA THR A 210 21.93 -3.17 -2.58
C THR A 210 21.42 -3.58 -1.20
N LEU A 211 20.49 -2.78 -0.69
CA LEU A 211 19.68 -3.08 0.48
C LEU A 211 18.25 -3.33 0.02
N VAL A 212 17.71 -4.51 0.33
CA VAL A 212 16.31 -4.88 0.05
C VAL A 212 15.52 -4.75 1.34
N CYS A 213 14.58 -3.81 1.34
CA CYS A 213 13.70 -3.51 2.47
C CYS A 213 12.27 -3.90 2.09
N GLN A 214 11.67 -4.84 2.81
CA GLN A 214 10.31 -5.30 2.53
C GLN A 214 9.34 -4.86 3.62
N GLN A 215 8.12 -4.56 3.21
CA GLN A 215 7.02 -4.18 4.07
C GLN A 215 5.75 -4.89 3.61
N ASP A 216 5.28 -5.84 4.41
CA ASP A 216 4.03 -6.55 4.19
C ASP A 216 3.02 -6.15 5.26
N VAL A 217 1.84 -5.70 4.84
CA VAL A 217 0.76 -5.28 5.74
C VAL A 217 -0.55 -5.91 5.32
N VAL A 218 -1.23 -6.58 6.25
CA VAL A 218 -2.53 -7.22 6.00
C VAL A 218 -3.57 -6.62 6.93
N PHE A 219 -4.64 -6.10 6.35
CA PHE A 219 -5.86 -5.67 7.05
C PHE A 219 -6.95 -6.73 6.83
N ASN A 220 -7.21 -7.52 7.87
CA ASN A 220 -8.12 -8.67 7.83
C ASN A 220 -9.48 -8.37 8.49
N PHE A 221 -9.98 -7.14 8.38
CA PHE A 221 -11.26 -6.72 8.96
C PHE A 221 -12.08 -5.88 7.96
N ILE A 222 -13.40 -5.97 8.10
CA ILE A 222 -14.37 -5.02 7.50
C ILE A 222 -15.20 -4.29 8.56
N ASN A 223 -15.04 -4.66 9.83
CA ASN A 223 -15.69 -3.99 10.96
C ASN A 223 -14.74 -4.01 12.16
N LEU A 224 -14.52 -2.86 12.78
CA LEU A 224 -13.76 -2.69 14.00
C LEU A 224 -14.62 -2.11 15.12
N SER A 225 -14.95 -2.96 16.09
CA SER A 225 -15.50 -2.53 17.38
C SER A 225 -14.53 -1.58 18.10
N VAL A 226 -15.03 -0.87 19.12
CA VAL A 226 -14.19 0.05 19.93
C VAL A 226 -12.99 -0.68 20.54
N ALA A 227 -13.21 -1.86 21.12
CA ALA A 227 -12.14 -2.67 21.71
C ALA A 227 -11.15 -3.22 20.66
N ALA A 228 -11.64 -3.73 19.53
CA ALA A 228 -10.79 -4.24 18.46
C ALA A 228 -9.87 -3.14 17.89
N GLN A 229 -10.42 -1.93 17.72
CA GLN A 229 -9.67 -0.77 17.26
C GLN A 229 -8.56 -0.35 18.23
N GLN A 230 -8.73 -0.51 19.55
CA GLN A 230 -7.65 -0.23 20.50
C GLN A 230 -6.45 -1.16 20.29
N LYS A 231 -6.70 -2.45 20.00
CA LYS A 231 -5.65 -3.40 19.63
C LYS A 231 -4.96 -3.00 18.33
N VAL A 232 -5.74 -2.65 17.30
CA VAL A 232 -5.21 -2.18 16.00
C VAL A 232 -4.38 -0.90 16.17
N ASN A 233 -4.84 0.06 16.96
CA ASN A 233 -4.11 1.30 17.27
C ASN A 233 -2.75 1.01 17.93
N ALA A 234 -2.67 0.04 18.85
CA ALA A 234 -1.42 -0.32 19.51
C ALA A 234 -0.40 -0.92 18.53
N ILE A 235 -0.84 -1.69 17.54
CA ILE A 235 0.03 -2.18 16.45
C ILE A 235 0.47 -1.00 15.59
N ILE A 236 -0.45 -0.12 15.18
CA ILE A 236 -0.13 1.06 14.38
C ILE A 236 0.90 1.95 15.07
N GLU A 237 0.78 2.19 16.38
CA GLU A 237 1.75 2.99 17.14
C GLU A 237 3.16 2.39 17.16
N GLN A 238 3.26 1.06 17.22
CA GLN A 238 4.55 0.37 17.13
C GLN A 238 5.11 0.42 15.70
N THR A 239 4.26 0.24 14.69
CA THR A 239 4.63 0.39 13.29
C THR A 239 5.09 1.81 12.96
N GLU A 240 4.40 2.84 13.47
CA GLU A 240 4.79 4.26 13.31
C GLU A 240 6.17 4.55 13.92
N LYS A 241 6.57 3.84 14.99
CA LYS A 241 7.93 3.94 15.55
C LYS A 241 8.95 3.25 14.64
N ALA A 242 8.66 2.02 14.21
CA ALA A 242 9.54 1.29 13.29
C ALA A 242 9.73 2.03 11.95
N PHE A 243 8.69 2.70 11.45
CA PHE A 243 8.75 3.52 10.24
C PHE A 243 9.62 4.78 10.38
N LYS A 244 10.04 5.15 11.59
CA LYS A 244 10.98 6.28 11.80
C LYS A 244 12.45 5.84 11.77
N GLU A 245 12.72 4.54 11.77
CA GLU A 245 14.07 4.02 11.62
C GLU A 245 14.67 4.46 10.28
N VAL A 246 15.98 4.70 10.30
CA VAL A 246 16.75 5.11 9.13
C VAL A 246 17.90 4.13 8.93
N ILE A 247 18.26 3.90 7.67
CA ILE A 247 19.50 3.23 7.30
C ILE A 247 20.60 4.29 7.28
N VAL A 248 21.79 3.92 7.78
CA VAL A 248 22.98 4.76 7.74
C VAL A 248 24.02 4.14 6.81
N LEU A 249 24.47 4.93 5.85
CA LEU A 249 25.57 4.59 4.96
C LEU A 249 26.78 5.48 5.30
N GLN A 250 27.93 4.87 5.49
CA GLN A 250 29.18 5.53 5.86
C GLN A 250 30.15 5.51 4.68
N LYS A 251 30.76 6.64 4.35
CA LYS A 251 31.85 6.69 3.37
C LYS A 251 33.05 5.88 3.88
N LYS A 252 33.57 5.00 3.03
CA LYS A 252 34.78 4.21 3.27
C LYS A 252 36.01 5.09 3.45
#